data_AF-A0A817UJL2-F1
#
_entry.id   AF-A0A817UJL2-F1
#
_cell.length_a   1.000
_cell.length_b   1.000
_cell.length_c   1.000
_cell.angle_alpha   90.00
_cell.angle_beta   90.00
_cell.angle_gamma   90.00
#
_symmetry.space_group_name_H-M   'P 1'
#
loop_
_entity.id
_entity.type
_entity.pdbx_description
1 polymer ?
#
loop_
_entity_poly.entity_id
_entity_poly.type
_entity_poly.pdbx_seq_one_letter_code
_entity_poly.pdbx_strand_id
1 'polypeptide(L)'
;MSNLNSSLPLLEVDKQTITISTSEDIQQINLSLSDVLLDLDQSITADLEGYGNVFQGHVMSTKKAIEDSLRHRADPTSVATGCLVILYVKK
;
A
#
# COMPACT_ATOMS: atom_id res chain seq x y z
N MET A 1 -16.41 -26.48 8.64
CA MET A 1 -14.96 -26.33 8.90
C MET A 1 -14.47 -25.23 7.98
N SER A 2 -14.40 -23.99 8.48
CA SER A 2 -13.96 -22.84 7.68
C SER A 2 -12.46 -22.70 7.87
N ASN A 3 -11.68 -23.12 6.90
CA ASN A 3 -10.25 -22.78 6.84
C ASN A 3 -10.15 -21.30 6.45
N LEU A 4 -10.06 -20.42 7.45
CA LEU A 4 -9.55 -19.06 7.24
C LEU A 4 -8.02 -19.14 7.10
N ASN A 5 -7.55 -19.58 5.94
CA ASN A 5 -6.24 -19.16 5.47
C ASN A 5 -6.45 -17.85 4.72
N SER A 6 -6.71 -16.78 5.47
CA SER A 6 -6.64 -15.42 4.95
C SER A 6 -5.16 -15.12 4.73
N SER A 7 -4.64 -15.47 3.57
CA SER A 7 -3.28 -15.11 3.19
C SER A 7 -3.25 -13.60 3.08
N LEU A 8 -2.64 -12.92 4.06
CA LEU A 8 -2.42 -11.48 3.97
C LEU A 8 -1.67 -11.18 2.68
N PRO A 9 -2.00 -10.07 1.98
CA PRO A 9 -1.23 -9.66 0.81
C PRO A 9 0.23 -9.48 1.22
N LEU A 10 1.14 -10.08 0.46
CA LEU A 10 2.57 -9.83 0.58
C LEU A 10 2.87 -8.52 -0.15
N LEU A 11 3.62 -7.65 0.53
CA LEU A 11 4.03 -6.35 0.03
C LEU A 11 5.55 -6.30 0.01
N GLU A 12 6.09 -5.99 -1.16
CA GLU A 12 7.51 -5.75 -1.35
C GLU A 12 7.71 -4.34 -1.90
N VAL A 13 8.74 -3.65 -1.42
CA VAL A 13 9.12 -2.32 -1.88
C VAL A 13 10.55 -2.40 -2.41
N ASP A 14 10.74 -2.08 -3.69
CA ASP A 14 12.05 -1.86 -4.28
C ASP A 14 12.08 -0.46 -4.91
N LYS A 15 12.91 0.42 -4.34
CA LYS A 15 13.00 1.84 -4.70
C LYS A 15 11.63 2.52 -4.63
N GLN A 16 11.06 2.88 -5.78
CA GLN A 16 9.80 3.59 -5.94
C GLN A 16 8.67 2.67 -6.43
N THR A 17 8.89 1.35 -6.43
CA THR A 17 7.93 0.36 -6.88
C THR A 17 7.43 -0.46 -5.71
N ILE A 18 6.11 -0.56 -5.59
CA ILE A 18 5.41 -1.40 -4.63
C ILE A 18 4.85 -2.60 -5.41
N THR A 19 5.33 -3.79 -5.09
CA THR A 19 4.78 -5.04 -5.62
C THR A 19 3.78 -5.61 -4.62
N ILE A 20 2.59 -5.90 -5.12
CA ILE A 20 1.49 -6.45 -4.32
C ILE A 20 1.18 -7.85 -4.84
N SER A 21 1.37 -8.83 -3.96
CA SER A 21 1.03 -10.23 -4.22
C SER A 21 -0.11 -10.63 -3.30
N THR A 22 -1.25 -11.00 -3.87
CA THR A 22 -2.40 -11.49 -3.11
C THR A 22 -2.98 -12.73 -3.77
N SER A 23 -3.36 -13.72 -2.96
CA SER A 23 -4.07 -14.91 -3.43
C SER A 23 -5.59 -14.74 -3.43
N GLU A 24 -6.10 -13.62 -2.89
CA GLU A 24 -7.52 -13.31 -2.81
C GLU A 24 -7.92 -12.25 -3.84
N ASP A 25 -9.16 -12.35 -4.35
CA ASP A 25 -9.75 -11.31 -5.20
C ASP A 25 -10.06 -10.06 -4.33
N ILE A 26 -9.07 -9.18 -4.17
CA ILE A 26 -9.20 -7.93 -3.40
C ILE A 26 -9.79 -6.83 -4.28
N GLN A 27 -10.93 -6.26 -3.87
CA GLN A 27 -11.56 -5.14 -4.59
C GLN A 27 -10.92 -3.78 -4.29
N GLN A 28 -10.33 -3.65 -3.11
CA GLN A 28 -9.72 -2.41 -2.66
C GLN A 28 -8.51 -2.69 -1.77
N ILE A 29 -7.39 -2.05 -2.09
CA ILE A 29 -6.17 -2.09 -1.29
C ILE A 29 -5.90 -0.68 -0.78
N ASN A 30 -5.79 -0.53 0.54
CA ASN A 30 -5.41 0.72 1.18
C ASN A 30 -3.97 0.59 1.68
N LEU A 31 -3.03 1.27 1.03
CA LEU A 31 -1.63 1.29 1.40
C LEU A 31 -1.33 2.56 2.21
N SER A 32 -0.76 2.36 3.39
CA SER A 32 -0.19 3.43 4.20
C SER A 32 1.30 3.51 3.88
N LEU A 33 1.73 4.59 3.22
CA LEU A 33 3.10 4.75 2.72
C LEU A 33 3.93 5.56 3.71
N SER A 34 5.19 5.18 3.91
CA SER A 34 6.13 5.89 4.78
C SER A 34 7.26 6.51 3.96
N ASP A 35 7.57 7.77 4.25
CA ASP A 35 8.69 8.54 3.66
C ASP A 35 10.06 7.87 3.89
N VAL A 36 10.14 6.94 4.84
CA VAL A 36 11.36 6.19 5.15
C VAL A 36 11.62 5.09 4.12
N LEU A 37 10.56 4.54 3.52
CA LEU A 37 10.64 3.42 2.57
C LEU A 37 10.53 3.89 1.11
N LEU A 38 9.83 5.00 0.87
CA LEU A 38 9.55 5.57 -0.44
C LEU A 38 9.79 7.07 -0.40
N ASP A 39 10.39 7.62 -1.45
CA ASP A 39 10.46 9.07 -1.64
C ASP A 39 9.11 9.56 -2.18
N LEU A 40 8.25 10.10 -1.31
CA LEU A 40 6.92 10.57 -1.70
C LEU A 40 6.95 11.87 -2.55
N ASP A 41 8.11 12.54 -2.65
CA ASP A 41 8.30 13.67 -3.58
C ASP A 41 8.53 13.20 -5.03
N GLN A 42 8.72 11.89 -5.23
CA GLN A 42 8.86 11.28 -6.55
C GLN A 42 7.64 10.43 -6.92
N SER A 43 7.51 10.15 -8.22
CA SER A 43 6.48 9.24 -8.70
C SER A 43 6.72 7.84 -8.14
N ILE A 44 5.63 7.21 -7.71
CA ILE A 44 5.57 5.84 -7.19
C ILE A 44 4.81 4.99 -8.20
N THR A 45 5.23 3.75 -8.30
CA THR A 45 4.60 2.71 -9.14
C THR A 45 4.04 1.65 -8.22
N ALA A 46 2.79 1.23 -8.42
CA ALA A 46 2.25 0.04 -7.77
C ALA A 46 1.87 -0.99 -8.82
N ASP A 47 2.45 -2.18 -8.68
CA ASP A 47 2.23 -3.31 -9.56
C ASP A 47 1.53 -4.41 -8.78
N LEU A 48 0.42 -4.89 -9.34
CA LEU A 48 -0.32 -6.04 -8.80
C LEU A 48 0.08 -7.26 -9.62
N GLU A 49 0.61 -8.29 -8.95
CA GLU A 49 1.02 -9.50 -9.64
C GLU A 49 -0.13 -10.11 -10.47
N GLY A 50 0.17 -10.45 -11.72
CA GLY A 50 -0.82 -10.97 -12.67
C GLY A 50 -1.67 -9.91 -13.40
N TYR A 51 -1.67 -8.66 -12.94
CA TYR A 51 -2.41 -7.55 -13.56
C TYR A 51 -1.51 -6.44 -14.11
N GLY A 52 -0.27 -6.35 -13.61
CA GLY A 52 0.70 -5.35 -14.01
C GLY A 52 0.49 -4.02 -13.28
N ASN A 53 0.81 -2.92 -13.95
CA ASN A 53 0.75 -1.61 -13.35
C ASN A 53 -0.70 -1.19 -13.05
N VAL A 54 -1.00 -1.05 -11.75
CA VAL A 54 -2.32 -0.62 -11.25
C VAL A 54 -2.31 0.83 -10.79
N PHE A 55 -1.12 1.41 -10.57
CA PHE A 55 -0.94 2.82 -10.27
C PHE A 55 0.45 3.31 -10.71
N GLN A 56 0.51 4.53 -11.25
CA GLN A 56 1.76 5.25 -11.43
C GLN A 56 1.49 6.75 -11.25
N GLY A 57 2.15 7.37 -10.27
CA GLY A 57 2.00 8.80 -10.00
C GLY A 57 2.54 9.22 -8.65
N HIS A 58 2.33 10.48 -8.29
CA HIS A 58 2.76 11.02 -7.00
C HIS A 58 1.70 10.74 -5.93
N VAL A 59 2.15 10.32 -4.74
CA VAL A 59 1.29 10.17 -3.58
C VAL A 59 1.63 11.26 -2.58
N MET A 60 0.71 12.21 -2.42
CA MET A 60 0.95 13.35 -1.53
C MET A 60 1.01 12.92 -0.07
N SER A 61 2.01 13.43 0.64
CA SER A 61 2.02 13.39 2.10
C SER A 61 0.84 14.21 2.64
N THR A 62 0.04 13.62 3.52
CA THR A 62 -1.12 14.32 4.10
C THR A 62 -1.06 14.28 5.62
N LYS A 63 -1.42 15.42 6.25
CA LYS A 63 -1.57 15.51 7.70
C LYS A 63 -2.52 14.42 8.23
N LYS A 64 -3.57 14.07 7.48
CA LYS A 64 -4.50 13.01 7.83
C LYS A 64 -3.83 11.64 7.87
N ALA A 65 -3.03 11.27 6.88
CA ALA A 65 -2.30 9.99 6.87
C ALA A 65 -1.34 9.88 8.06
N ILE A 66 -0.65 10.99 8.38
CA ILE A 66 0.23 11.09 9.55
C ILE A 66 -0.54 10.92 10.85
N GLU A 67 -1.65 11.64 11.03
CA GLU A 67 -2.50 11.54 12.23
C GLU A 67 -3.13 10.17 12.40
N ASP A 68 -3.60 9.56 11.30
CA ASP A 68 -4.19 8.22 11.32
C ASP A 68 -3.13 7.16 11.63
N SER A 69 -1.91 7.30 11.09
CA SER A 69 -0.77 6.44 11.45
C SER A 69 -0.38 6.59 12.92
N LEU A 70 -0.34 7.82 13.44
CA LEU A 70 0.01 8.09 14.84
C LEU A 70 -1.04 7.54 15.82
N ARG A 71 -2.33 7.60 15.47
CA ARG A 71 -3.42 7.13 16.33
C ARG A 71 -3.51 5.61 16.48
N HIS A 72 -3.12 4.85 15.46
CA HIS A 72 -3.31 3.39 15.43
C HIS A 72 -2.04 2.59 15.77
N ARG A 73 -1.08 3.20 16.49
CA ARG A 73 0.29 2.67 16.58
C ARG A 73 0.54 1.56 17.58
N ALA A 74 1.35 0.59 17.14
CA ALA A 74 2.21 -0.26 17.98
C ALA A 74 3.72 0.13 17.92
N ASP A 75 4.21 0.81 16.86
CA ASP A 75 5.63 1.20 16.70
C ASP A 75 5.82 2.71 16.36
N PRO A 76 6.52 3.51 17.19
CA PRO A 76 6.81 4.95 16.99
C PRO A 76 7.71 5.31 15.80
N THR A 77 8.39 4.36 15.16
CA THR A 77 9.33 4.66 14.05
C THR A 77 8.70 4.53 12.66
N SER A 78 7.59 3.81 12.53
CA SER A 78 6.92 3.56 11.25
C SER A 78 5.76 4.54 11.02
N VAL A 79 6.08 5.83 10.84
CA VAL A 79 5.08 6.86 10.47
C VAL A 79 4.71 6.65 9.01
N ALA A 80 3.44 6.29 8.75
CA ALA A 80 2.89 6.48 7.42
C ALA A 80 2.47 7.94 7.25
N THR A 81 2.81 8.48 6.10
CA THR A 81 2.81 9.88 5.73
C THR A 81 1.99 10.13 4.48
N GLY A 82 1.87 9.11 3.62
CA GLY A 82 0.97 9.05 2.48
C GLY A 82 -0.08 7.93 2.60
N CYS A 83 -1.16 8.05 1.84
CA CYS A 83 -2.17 7.00 1.72
C CYS A 83 -2.51 6.80 0.23
N LEU A 84 -2.41 5.57 -0.24
CA LEU A 84 -2.74 5.18 -1.61
C LEU A 84 -3.90 4.18 -1.56
N VAL A 85 -5.00 4.53 -2.21
CA VAL A 85 -6.17 3.64 -2.36
C VAL A 85 -6.20 3.14 -3.79
N ILE A 86 -6.05 1.84 -3.97
CA ILE A 86 -6.14 1.18 -5.28
C ILE A 86 -7.48 0.45 -5.31
N LEU A 87 -8.35 0.88 -6.24
CA LEU A 87 -9.60 0.19 -6.53
C LEU A 87 -9.36 -0.75 -7.71
N TYR A 88 -9.68 -2.02 -7.51
CA TYR A 88 -9.52 -3.05 -8.50
C TYR A 88 -10.86 -3.75 -8.76
N VAL A 89 -11.26 -3.82 -10.02
CA VAL A 89 -12.44 -4.56 -10.47
C VAL A 89 -11.97 -5.55 -11.53
N LYS A 90 -12.11 -6.85 -11.23
CA LYS A 90 -11.84 -7.92 -12.19
C LYS A 90 -12.78 -7.78 -13.38
N LYS A 91 -12.22 -7.61 -14.58
CA LYS A 91 -12.97 -7.67 -15.83
C LYS A 91 -13.43 -9.09 -16.11
#